data_AF-A0A962NLB0-F1
#
_entry.id   AF-A0A962NLB0-F1
#
_cell.length_a   1.000
_cell.length_b   1.000
_cell.length_c   1.000
_cell.angle_alpha   90.00
_cell.angle_beta   90.00
_cell.angle_gamma   90.00
#
_symmetry.space_group_name_H-M   'P 1'
#
loop_
_entity.id
_entity.type
_entity.pdbx_description
1 polymer ?
#
loop_
_entity_poly.entity_id
_entity_poly.type
_entity_poly.pdbx_seq_one_letter_code
_entity_poly.pdbx_strand_id
1 'polypeptide(L)'
;MTGWLLTLLALAGAGFGLRALRRREKAAFLDADNAALRQLRKEQGLEEIPAPAVRLSQVAPEAARQSVPEVQPARLADPVRDVPLQATALHDGLSAHYLTLLEQILPRELRAVPSVAVAEFISGVDPSRHLRLSVLICDRQWLPVAGIAIGATQSVTEELETLLGAVGLPLYRFSGSAVGASALTSALAPTLEFWQRTCPACAKPMRQKGLRGRDSRVWVCRSYPECRTVIPVSPPQ
;
A
#
# COMPACT_ATOMS: atom_id res chain seq x y z
N MET A 1 28.29 -51.95 -2.68
CA MET A 1 27.88 -50.65 -2.10
C MET A 1 28.46 -49.42 -2.85
N THR A 2 29.46 -49.56 -3.72
CA THR A 2 30.10 -48.45 -4.45
C THR A 2 29.24 -47.82 -5.56
N GLY A 3 28.34 -48.59 -6.19
CA GLY A 3 27.51 -48.10 -7.30
C GLY A 3 26.54 -46.97 -6.91
N TRP A 4 26.00 -46.99 -5.69
CA TRP A 4 25.03 -45.99 -5.25
C TRP A 4 25.65 -44.60 -5.01
N LEU A 5 26.92 -44.57 -4.59
CA LEU A 5 27.66 -43.32 -4.41
C LEU A 5 27.88 -42.60 -5.75
N LEU A 6 28.22 -43.33 -6.81
CA LEU A 6 28.41 -42.75 -8.14
C LEU A 6 27.11 -42.17 -8.71
N THR A 7 25.97 -42.84 -8.51
CA THR A 7 24.66 -42.32 -8.93
C THR A 7 24.27 -41.04 -8.20
N LEU A 8 24.51 -40.96 -6.88
CA LEU A 8 24.25 -39.72 -6.13
C LEU A 8 25.13 -38.57 -6.59
N LEU A 9 26.40 -38.84 -6.89
CA LEU A 9 27.35 -37.84 -7.38
C LEU A 9 26.95 -37.31 -8.76
N ALA A 10 26.49 -38.19 -9.65
CA ALA A 10 25.98 -37.81 -10.97
C ALA A 10 24.70 -36.95 -10.87
N LEU A 11 23.74 -37.32 -10.01
CA LEU A 11 22.51 -36.56 -9.79
C LEU A 11 22.79 -35.18 -9.18
N ALA A 12 23.73 -35.10 -8.21
CA ALA A 12 24.15 -33.83 -7.63
C ALA A 12 24.83 -32.93 -8.67
N GLY A 13 25.70 -33.49 -9.52
CA GLY A 13 26.35 -32.79 -10.62
C GLY A 13 25.35 -32.24 -11.64
N ALA A 14 24.38 -33.07 -12.06
CA ALA A 14 23.30 -32.64 -12.97
C ALA A 14 22.45 -31.52 -12.35
N GLY A 15 22.09 -31.64 -11.07
CA GLY A 15 21.35 -30.60 -10.35
C GLY A 15 22.11 -29.27 -10.24
N PHE A 16 23.43 -29.33 -10.03
CA PHE A 16 24.29 -28.13 -10.02
C PHE A 16 24.37 -27.50 -11.42
N GLY A 17 24.53 -28.32 -12.46
CA GLY A 17 24.54 -27.88 -13.87
C GLY A 17 23.26 -27.15 -14.26
N LEU A 18 22.10 -27.72 -13.94
CA LEU A 18 20.80 -27.09 -14.22
C LEU A 18 20.61 -25.77 -13.47
N ARG A 19 21.09 -25.68 -12.22
CA ARG A 19 21.07 -24.41 -11.46
C ARG A 19 21.97 -23.36 -12.09
N ALA A 20 23.15 -23.75 -12.60
CA ALA A 20 24.06 -22.83 -13.28
C ALA A 20 23.46 -22.32 -14.60
N LEU A 21 22.80 -23.18 -15.38
CA LEU A 21 22.09 -22.79 -16.61
C LEU A 21 20.96 -21.81 -16.32
N ARG A 22 20.11 -22.10 -15.33
CA ARG A 22 19.03 -21.17 -14.92
C ARG A 22 19.56 -19.81 -14.45
N ARG A 23 20.73 -19.76 -13.80
CA ARG A 23 21.37 -18.50 -13.40
C ARG A 23 21.81 -17.69 -14.62
N ARG A 24 22.35 -18.34 -15.65
CA ARG A 24 22.75 -17.69 -16.90
C ARG A 24 21.55 -17.15 -17.68
N GLU A 25 20.47 -17.92 -17.78
CA GLU A 25 19.24 -17.49 -18.43
C GLU A 25 18.64 -16.26 -17.74
N LYS A 26 18.54 -16.28 -16.40
CA LYS A 26 18.03 -15.13 -15.63
C LYS A 26 18.87 -13.88 -15.82
N ALA A 27 20.20 -14.01 -15.84
CA ALA A 27 21.09 -12.88 -16.10
C ALA A 27 20.86 -12.31 -17.51
N ALA A 28 20.75 -13.17 -18.52
CA ALA A 28 20.49 -12.76 -19.90
C ALA A 28 19.12 -12.06 -20.05
N PHE A 29 18.08 -12.55 -19.37
CA PHE A 29 16.76 -11.89 -19.36
C PHE A 29 16.82 -10.50 -18.72
N LEU A 30 17.50 -10.35 -17.58
CA LEU A 30 17.67 -9.05 -16.92
C LEU A 30 18.46 -8.08 -17.78
N ASP A 31 19.51 -8.54 -18.46
CA ASP A 31 20.30 -7.69 -19.34
C ASP A 31 19.49 -7.24 -20.57
N ALA A 32 18.66 -8.11 -21.14
CA ALA A 32 17.77 -7.77 -22.25
C ALA A 32 16.72 -6.74 -21.84
N ASP A 33 16.10 -6.89 -20.66
CA ASP A 33 15.09 -5.96 -20.15
C ASP A 33 15.71 -4.59 -19.83
N ASN A 34 16.90 -4.57 -19.22
CA ASN A 34 17.66 -3.34 -19.00
C ASN A 34 18.07 -2.66 -20.32
N ALA A 35 18.40 -3.43 -21.36
CA ALA A 35 18.70 -2.88 -22.67
C ALA A 35 17.47 -2.22 -23.31
N ALA A 36 16.28 -2.84 -23.20
CA ALA A 36 15.02 -2.28 -23.67
C ALA A 36 14.68 -0.96 -22.94
N LEU A 37 14.85 -0.91 -21.61
CA LEU A 37 14.66 0.32 -20.83
C LEU A 37 15.63 1.43 -21.24
N ARG A 38 16.90 1.09 -21.55
CA ARG A 38 17.87 2.07 -22.07
C ARG A 38 17.47 2.61 -23.43
N GLN A 39 16.88 1.79 -24.30
CA GLN A 39 16.35 2.24 -25.59
C GLN A 39 15.18 3.21 -25.41
N LEU A 40 14.19 2.85 -24.58
CA LEU A 40 13.06 3.73 -24.26
C LEU A 40 13.51 5.07 -23.67
N ARG A 41 14.50 5.06 -22.78
CA ARG A 41 15.06 6.30 -22.21
C ARG A 41 15.71 7.19 -23.28
N LYS A 42 16.42 6.59 -24.24
CA LYS A 42 17.00 7.31 -25.39
C LYS A 42 15.93 7.89 -26.31
N GLU A 43 14.88 7.12 -26.62
CA GLU A 43 13.75 7.57 -27.44
C GLU A 43 12.98 8.74 -26.79
N GLN A 44 12.85 8.72 -25.46
CA GLN A 44 12.20 9.79 -24.69
C GLN A 44 13.08 11.04 -24.51
N GLY A 45 14.30 11.07 -25.04
CA GLY A 45 15.21 12.21 -24.90
C GLY A 45 15.64 12.48 -23.45
N LEU A 46 15.48 11.52 -22.53
CA LEU A 46 16.02 11.61 -21.18
C LEU A 46 17.53 11.33 -21.25
N GLU A 47 18.29 12.38 -21.53
CA GLU A 47 19.75 12.37 -21.43
C GLU A 47 20.18 11.86 -20.03
N GLU A 48 21.09 10.88 -20.00
CA GLU A 48 21.57 10.29 -18.75
C GLU A 48 22.28 11.35 -17.92
N ILE A 49 21.61 11.84 -16.88
CA ILE A 49 22.26 12.63 -15.84
C ILE A 49 23.41 11.76 -15.28
N PRO A 50 24.68 12.19 -15.36
CA PRO A 50 25.79 11.40 -14.87
C PRO A 50 25.59 11.14 -13.38
N ALA A 51 25.52 9.86 -13.01
CA ALA A 51 25.23 9.43 -11.66
C ALA A 51 26.28 10.01 -10.69
N PRO A 52 25.89 10.76 -9.63
CA PRO A 52 26.83 11.06 -8.56
C PRO A 52 27.24 9.75 -7.90
N ALA A 53 28.54 9.60 -7.64
CA ALA A 53 29.15 8.42 -7.04
C ALA A 53 28.59 8.15 -5.63
N VAL A 54 27.48 7.42 -5.56
CA VAL A 54 26.93 6.90 -4.32
C VAL A 54 27.49 5.50 -4.11
N ARG A 55 28.50 5.40 -3.23
CA ARG A 55 28.89 4.13 -2.63
C ARG A 55 27.73 3.62 -1.77
N LEU A 56 26.98 2.65 -2.28
CA LEU A 56 26.04 1.86 -1.48
C LEU A 56 26.64 0.49 -1.22
N SER A 57 26.84 0.23 0.06
CA SER A 57 27.30 -1.02 0.66
C SER A 57 26.53 -2.22 0.12
N GLN A 58 27.27 -3.27 -0.24
CA GLN A 58 26.74 -4.58 -0.57
C GLN A 58 26.27 -5.26 0.72
N VAL A 59 24.99 -5.60 0.80
CA VAL A 59 24.49 -6.65 1.69
C VAL A 59 23.67 -7.61 0.83
N ALA A 60 24.11 -8.86 0.79
CA ALA A 60 23.55 -9.94 0.01
C ALA A 60 22.16 -10.39 0.53
N PRO A 61 21.31 -11.01 -0.31
CA PRO A 61 20.01 -11.52 0.12
C PRO A 61 20.15 -12.96 0.62
N GLU A 62 19.67 -13.20 1.85
CA GLU A 62 19.55 -14.55 2.42
C GLU A 62 18.14 -15.12 2.20
N ALA A 63 18.11 -16.43 2.03
CA ALA A 63 17.12 -17.21 1.30
C ALA A 63 15.72 -17.28 1.93
N ALA A 64 14.70 -17.23 1.07
CA ALA A 64 13.34 -17.63 1.36
C ALA A 64 13.23 -19.17 1.40
N ARG A 65 12.63 -19.70 2.48
CA ARG A 65 12.08 -21.05 2.57
C ARG A 65 10.55 -21.00 2.36
N GLN A 66 10.07 -21.84 1.44
CA GLN A 66 8.69 -22.34 1.31
C GLN A 66 8.30 -23.15 2.58
N SER A 67 7.07 -23.41 3.01
CA SER A 67 5.69 -23.25 2.53
C SER A 67 4.74 -23.77 3.63
N VAL A 68 3.61 -23.09 3.89
CA VAL A 68 2.34 -23.66 4.44
C VAL A 68 1.22 -22.72 3.97
N PRO A 69 0.05 -23.21 3.47
CA PRO A 69 -1.13 -22.36 3.32
C PRO A 69 -1.71 -22.11 4.71
N GLU A 70 -1.07 -21.20 5.43
CA GLU A 70 -1.61 -20.59 6.62
C GLU A 70 -2.68 -19.59 6.15
N VAL A 71 -3.87 -19.64 6.74
CA VAL A 71 -4.93 -18.64 6.53
C VAL A 71 -4.32 -17.30 6.90
N GLN A 72 -3.88 -16.54 5.90
CA GLN A 72 -3.16 -15.30 6.15
C GLN A 72 -4.13 -14.34 6.84
N PRO A 73 -3.75 -13.78 8.00
CA PRO A 73 -4.55 -12.73 8.62
C PRO A 73 -4.73 -11.59 7.62
N ALA A 74 -5.88 -10.91 7.67
CA ALA A 74 -6.16 -9.77 6.82
C ALA A 74 -4.98 -8.78 6.88
N ARG A 75 -4.40 -8.49 5.72
CA ARG A 75 -3.30 -7.52 5.58
C ARG A 75 -3.70 -6.50 4.55
N LEU A 76 -3.23 -5.27 4.72
CA LEU A 76 -3.34 -4.28 3.66
C LEU A 76 -2.67 -4.86 2.41
N ALA A 77 -3.39 -4.86 1.29
CA ALA A 77 -2.79 -5.28 0.04
C ALA A 77 -1.57 -4.40 -0.23
N ASP A 78 -0.48 -5.00 -0.71
CA ASP A 78 0.65 -4.22 -1.21
C ASP A 78 0.10 -3.19 -2.20
N PRO A 79 0.43 -1.89 -2.04
CA PRO A 79 -0.06 -0.88 -2.97
C PRO A 79 0.45 -1.24 -4.36
N VAL A 80 -0.42 -1.84 -5.18
CA VAL A 80 -0.17 -2.07 -6.60
C VAL A 80 -0.07 -0.68 -7.19
N ARG A 81 1.16 -0.21 -7.36
CA ARG A 81 1.51 1.21 -7.54
C ARG A 81 0.83 1.90 -8.73
N ASP A 82 0.19 1.16 -9.61
CA ASP A 82 -0.21 1.66 -10.93
C ASP A 82 -1.66 1.31 -11.32
N VAL A 83 -2.46 0.68 -10.44
CA VAL A 83 -3.89 0.46 -10.70
C VAL A 83 -4.71 1.39 -9.81
N PRO A 84 -5.32 2.46 -10.36
CA PRO A 84 -6.26 3.26 -9.58
C PRO A 84 -7.43 2.36 -9.14
N LEU A 85 -7.80 2.45 -7.86
CA LEU A 85 -9.01 1.80 -7.33
C LEU A 85 -10.17 2.09 -8.29
N GLN A 86 -10.89 1.05 -8.71
CA GLN A 86 -11.95 1.20 -9.69
C GLN A 86 -13.16 1.86 -9.02
N ALA A 87 -13.17 3.19 -9.01
CA ALA A 87 -14.32 3.97 -8.60
C ALA A 87 -15.50 3.60 -9.51
N THR A 88 -16.42 2.80 -8.99
CA THR A 88 -17.65 2.47 -9.70
C THR A 88 -18.62 3.63 -9.47
N ALA A 89 -19.23 4.14 -10.54
CA ALA A 89 -20.16 5.27 -10.46
C ALA A 89 -21.23 5.00 -9.38
N LEU A 90 -21.28 5.88 -8.39
CA LEU A 90 -22.16 5.73 -7.24
C LEU A 90 -23.59 6.12 -7.67
N HIS A 91 -24.51 5.15 -7.69
CA HIS A 91 -25.87 5.33 -8.24
C HIS A 91 -26.84 6.01 -7.25
N ASP A 92 -26.41 6.28 -6.02
CA ASP A 92 -27.26 6.87 -4.98
C ASP A 92 -26.94 8.35 -4.77
N GLY A 93 -27.94 9.22 -4.95
CA GLY A 93 -27.80 10.68 -4.78
C GLY A 93 -27.33 11.10 -3.38
N LEU A 94 -27.55 10.25 -2.37
CA LEU A 94 -27.02 10.45 -1.02
C LEU A 94 -25.49 10.45 -1.00
N SER A 95 -24.85 9.48 -1.63
CA SER A 95 -23.39 9.40 -1.58
C SER A 95 -22.73 10.55 -2.33
N ALA A 96 -23.34 11.05 -3.41
CA ALA A 96 -22.85 12.24 -4.10
C ALA A 96 -22.82 13.49 -3.19
N HIS A 97 -23.85 13.67 -2.35
CA HIS A 97 -23.88 14.74 -1.36
C HIS A 97 -22.74 14.60 -0.33
N TYR A 98 -22.54 13.40 0.23
CA TYR A 98 -21.46 13.14 1.17
C TYR A 98 -20.08 13.34 0.56
N LEU A 99 -19.86 12.93 -0.69
CA LEU A 99 -18.59 13.17 -1.40
C LEU A 99 -18.31 14.67 -1.53
N THR A 100 -19.33 15.46 -1.89
CA THR A 100 -19.21 16.92 -1.99
C THR A 100 -18.83 17.55 -0.65
N LEU A 101 -19.45 17.09 0.45
CA LEU A 101 -19.10 17.54 1.80
C LEU A 101 -17.67 17.11 2.20
N LEU A 102 -17.28 15.87 1.89
CA LEU A 102 -15.94 15.36 2.17
C LEU A 102 -14.88 16.15 1.42
N GLU A 103 -15.10 16.50 0.15
CA GLU A 103 -14.16 17.32 -0.62
C GLU A 103 -13.94 18.72 -0.02
N GLN A 104 -14.93 19.26 0.70
CA GLN A 104 -14.81 20.55 1.40
C GLN A 104 -14.04 20.43 2.71
N ILE A 105 -14.14 19.30 3.40
CA ILE A 105 -13.58 19.08 4.75
C ILE A 105 -12.17 18.47 4.67
N LEU A 106 -11.94 17.58 3.71
CA LEU A 106 -10.68 16.85 3.59
C LEU A 106 -9.53 17.77 3.16
N PRO A 107 -8.36 17.66 3.80
CA PRO A 107 -7.13 18.30 3.33
C PRO A 107 -6.79 17.91 1.89
N ARG A 108 -6.07 18.76 1.17
CA ARG A 108 -5.62 18.51 -0.23
C ARG A 108 -4.72 17.28 -0.40
N GLU A 109 -4.29 16.67 0.69
CA GLU A 109 -3.47 15.47 0.73
C GLU A 109 -4.30 14.19 0.82
N LEU A 110 -5.55 14.31 1.23
CA LEU A 110 -6.49 13.20 1.31
C LEU A 110 -7.47 13.26 0.14
N ARG A 111 -7.96 12.10 -0.26
CA ARG A 111 -8.94 11.92 -1.34
C ARG A 111 -10.01 10.97 -0.87
N ALA A 112 -11.26 11.30 -1.15
CA ALA A 112 -12.39 10.40 -0.96
C ALA A 112 -12.58 9.57 -2.23
N VAL A 113 -12.62 8.25 -2.08
CA VAL A 113 -12.86 7.30 -3.17
C VAL A 113 -14.22 6.61 -2.94
N PRO A 114 -15.20 6.82 -3.82
CA PRO A 114 -16.54 6.23 -3.65
C PRO A 114 -16.57 4.73 -3.96
N SER A 115 -17.47 4.01 -3.28
CA SER A 115 -17.89 2.63 -3.59
C SER A 115 -16.72 1.67 -3.83
N VAL A 116 -15.84 1.52 -2.84
CA VAL A 116 -14.65 0.67 -2.98
C VAL A 116 -14.93 -0.71 -2.41
N ALA A 117 -14.65 -1.77 -3.18
CA ALA A 117 -14.75 -3.14 -2.66
C ALA A 117 -13.60 -3.43 -1.69
N VAL A 118 -13.90 -4.06 -0.56
CA VAL A 118 -12.89 -4.32 0.49
C VAL A 118 -11.77 -5.22 0.00
N ALA A 119 -12.10 -6.20 -0.85
CA ALA A 119 -11.14 -7.11 -1.46
C ALA A 119 -10.13 -6.41 -2.40
N GLU A 120 -10.37 -5.18 -2.84
CA GLU A 120 -9.42 -4.43 -3.69
C GLU A 120 -8.20 -3.91 -2.91
N PHE A 121 -8.34 -3.70 -1.59
CA PHE A 121 -7.28 -3.10 -0.78
C PHE A 121 -6.93 -3.89 0.50
N ILE A 122 -7.70 -4.92 0.83
CA ILE A 122 -7.38 -5.86 1.92
C ILE A 122 -7.23 -7.26 1.33
N SER A 123 -6.04 -7.84 1.51
CA SER A 123 -5.76 -9.23 1.14
C SER A 123 -6.35 -10.20 2.16
N GLY A 124 -6.78 -11.37 1.68
CA GLY A 124 -7.36 -12.43 2.54
C GLY A 124 -8.88 -12.33 2.72
N VAL A 125 -9.52 -11.32 2.13
CA VAL A 125 -10.98 -11.23 2.07
C VAL A 125 -11.48 -12.03 0.87
N ASP A 126 -12.49 -12.87 1.10
CA ASP A 126 -13.13 -13.63 0.03
C ASP A 126 -13.81 -12.68 -0.97
N PRO A 127 -13.39 -12.67 -2.26
CA PRO A 127 -13.95 -11.76 -3.26
C PRO A 127 -15.44 -12.02 -3.54
N SER A 128 -15.96 -13.20 -3.17
CA SER A 128 -17.39 -13.51 -3.33
C SER A 128 -18.29 -12.74 -2.34
N ARG A 129 -17.74 -12.18 -1.26
CA ARG A 129 -18.54 -11.54 -0.20
C ARG A 129 -19.09 -10.16 -0.54
N HIS A 130 -18.80 -9.60 -1.71
CA HIS A 130 -19.34 -8.31 -2.20
C HIS A 130 -19.39 -7.17 -1.16
N LEU A 131 -18.49 -7.17 -0.17
CA LEU A 131 -18.40 -6.14 0.85
C LEU A 131 -17.83 -4.87 0.21
N ARG A 132 -18.55 -3.76 0.36
CA ARG A 132 -18.17 -2.46 -0.21
C ARG A 132 -18.25 -1.37 0.85
N LEU A 133 -17.25 -0.49 0.85
CA LEU A 133 -17.30 0.76 1.58
C LEU A 133 -18.01 1.82 0.75
N SER A 134 -18.86 2.61 1.41
CA SER A 134 -19.52 3.75 0.76
C SER A 134 -18.48 4.76 0.30
N VAL A 135 -17.51 5.08 1.17
CA VAL A 135 -16.37 5.92 0.85
C VAL A 135 -15.11 5.40 1.54
N LEU A 136 -14.01 5.34 0.80
CA LEU A 136 -12.67 5.08 1.33
C LEU A 136 -11.86 6.37 1.26
N ILE A 137 -11.32 6.82 2.40
CA ILE A 137 -10.39 7.94 2.43
C ILE A 137 -8.99 7.40 2.17
N CYS A 138 -8.31 7.95 1.18
CA CYS A 138 -6.94 7.60 0.81
C CYS A 138 -6.03 8.83 0.87
N ASP A 139 -4.72 8.60 1.00
CA ASP A 139 -3.72 9.65 0.77
C ASP A 139 -3.40 9.85 -0.73
N ARG A 140 -2.46 10.74 -1.05
CA ARG A 140 -2.00 10.96 -2.43
C ARG A 140 -1.34 9.76 -3.10
N GLN A 141 -0.91 8.76 -2.33
CA GLN A 141 -0.31 7.53 -2.81
C GLN A 141 -1.35 6.39 -2.92
N TRP A 142 -2.64 6.71 -2.80
CA TRP A 142 -3.74 5.74 -2.78
C TRP A 142 -3.66 4.75 -1.60
N LEU A 143 -2.97 5.13 -0.52
CA LEU A 143 -2.95 4.33 0.69
C LEU A 143 -4.21 4.62 1.51
N PRO A 144 -4.96 3.58 1.91
CA PRO A 144 -6.16 3.75 2.71
C PRO A 144 -5.81 4.32 4.09
N VAL A 145 -6.67 5.22 4.53
CA VAL A 145 -6.55 5.99 5.77
C VAL A 145 -7.70 5.67 6.71
N ALA A 146 -8.93 5.69 6.18
CA ALA A 146 -10.14 5.44 6.95
C ALA A 146 -11.25 4.96 6.01
N GLY A 147 -12.13 4.09 6.51
CA GLY A 147 -13.34 3.69 5.82
C GLY A 147 -14.54 4.48 6.34
N ILE A 148 -15.52 4.72 5.46
CA ILE A 148 -16.82 5.28 5.82
C ILE A 148 -17.91 4.35 5.28
N ALA A 149 -18.82 3.93 6.18
CA ALA A 149 -20.02 3.19 5.86
C ALA A 149 -21.26 4.06 6.10
N ILE A 150 -22.03 4.30 5.04
CA ILE A 150 -23.24 5.12 5.06
C ILE A 150 -24.45 4.21 4.80
N GLY A 151 -25.41 4.19 5.72
CA GLY A 151 -26.67 3.45 5.54
C GLY A 151 -26.51 1.92 5.46
N ALA A 152 -25.34 1.38 5.81
CA ALA A 152 -25.12 -0.06 5.83
C ALA A 152 -25.86 -0.73 7.00
N THR A 153 -26.28 -1.98 6.80
CA THR A 153 -26.92 -2.77 7.86
C THR A 153 -25.94 -3.05 9.00
N GLN A 154 -26.47 -3.26 10.20
CA GLN A 154 -25.64 -3.51 11.38
C GLN A 154 -24.66 -4.68 11.18
N SER A 155 -25.13 -5.79 10.59
CA SER A 155 -24.30 -6.96 10.30
C SER A 155 -23.13 -6.65 9.36
N VAL A 156 -23.38 -5.93 8.26
CA VAL A 156 -22.33 -5.54 7.31
C VAL A 156 -21.33 -4.61 7.97
N THR A 157 -21.80 -3.66 8.77
CA THR A 157 -20.90 -2.73 9.47
C THR A 157 -20.01 -3.41 10.51
N GLU A 158 -20.51 -4.41 11.25
CA GLU A 158 -19.70 -5.18 12.22
C GLU A 158 -18.62 -6.01 11.51
N GLU A 159 -18.94 -6.60 10.35
CA GLU A 159 -17.96 -7.32 9.54
C GLU A 159 -16.89 -6.36 8.98
N LEU A 160 -17.30 -5.20 8.46
CA LEU A 160 -16.37 -4.17 7.99
C LEU A 160 -15.45 -3.66 9.12
N GLU A 161 -16.00 -3.44 10.31
CA GLU A 161 -15.25 -2.97 11.48
C GLU A 161 -14.21 -4.02 11.91
N THR A 162 -14.58 -5.30 11.87
CA THR A 162 -13.65 -6.41 12.15
C THR A 162 -12.52 -6.47 11.12
N LEU A 163 -12.85 -6.37 9.83
CA LEU A 163 -11.86 -6.44 8.74
C LEU A 163 -10.91 -5.23 8.73
N LEU A 164 -11.45 -4.02 8.91
CA LEU A 164 -10.67 -2.80 8.96
C LEU A 164 -9.84 -2.71 10.24
N GLY A 165 -10.39 -3.16 11.37
CA GLY A 165 -9.67 -3.26 12.64
C GLY A 165 -8.45 -4.19 12.55
N ALA A 166 -8.57 -5.30 11.82
CA ALA A 166 -7.45 -6.23 11.60
C ALA A 166 -6.27 -5.57 10.85
N VAL A 167 -6.53 -4.57 10.00
CA VAL A 167 -5.50 -3.80 9.29
C VAL A 167 -5.18 -2.45 9.93
N GLY A 168 -5.76 -2.15 11.09
CA GLY A 168 -5.54 -0.90 11.83
C GLY A 168 -6.15 0.34 11.17
N LEU A 169 -7.23 0.16 10.39
CA LEU A 169 -7.97 1.27 9.78
C LEU A 169 -9.26 1.55 10.57
N PRO A 170 -9.55 2.82 10.91
CA PRO A 170 -10.82 3.17 11.53
C PRO A 170 -11.97 3.10 10.52
N LEU A 171 -13.14 2.70 11.01
CA LEU A 171 -14.41 2.73 10.26
C LEU A 171 -15.36 3.76 10.89
N TYR A 172 -15.81 4.73 10.10
CA TYR A 172 -16.81 5.72 10.50
C TYR A 172 -18.19 5.32 9.99
N ARG A 173 -19.17 5.28 10.90
CA ARG A 173 -20.54 4.84 10.61
C ARG A 173 -21.47 6.05 10.61
N PHE A 174 -22.25 6.20 9.54
CA PHE A 174 -23.27 7.25 9.43
C PHE A 174 -24.62 6.62 9.07
N SER A 175 -25.57 6.73 9.98
CA SER A 175 -26.96 6.34 9.77
C SER A 175 -27.78 7.60 9.44
N GLY A 176 -28.14 7.81 8.17
CA GLY A 176 -29.11 8.85 7.80
C GLY A 176 -28.78 9.63 6.52
N SER A 177 -29.82 10.30 6.01
CA SER A 177 -29.80 11.06 4.76
C SER A 177 -29.24 12.49 4.89
N ALA A 178 -29.03 12.99 6.11
CA ALA A 178 -28.69 14.40 6.35
C ALA A 178 -27.63 14.58 7.44
N VAL A 179 -26.42 14.05 7.23
CA VAL A 179 -25.28 14.41 8.09
C VAL A 179 -24.70 15.72 7.57
N GLY A 180 -24.77 16.76 8.42
CA GLY A 180 -24.17 18.05 8.10
C GLY A 180 -22.64 18.02 8.12
N ALA A 181 -22.01 19.00 7.47
CA ALA A 181 -20.56 19.16 7.43
C ALA A 181 -19.91 19.16 8.82
N SER A 182 -20.53 19.80 9.81
CA SER A 182 -20.01 19.89 11.18
C SER A 182 -19.93 18.53 11.88
N ALA A 183 -20.95 17.69 11.72
CA ALA A 183 -20.98 16.34 12.30
C ALA A 183 -19.92 15.45 11.65
N LEU A 184 -19.75 15.56 10.32
CA LEU A 184 -18.73 14.83 9.57
C LEU A 184 -17.31 15.27 9.99
N THR A 185 -17.06 16.58 10.10
CA THR A 185 -15.79 17.12 10.58
C THR A 185 -15.49 16.66 12.01
N SER A 186 -16.47 16.69 12.91
CA SER A 186 -16.29 16.24 14.29
C SER A 186 -15.99 14.74 14.38
N ALA A 187 -16.64 13.92 13.55
CA ALA A 187 -16.39 12.48 13.52
C ALA A 187 -15.01 12.16 12.93
N LEU A 188 -14.58 12.89 11.90
CA LEU A 188 -13.30 12.69 11.23
C LEU A 188 -12.12 13.39 11.94
N ALA A 189 -12.39 14.27 12.90
CA ALA A 189 -11.39 15.02 13.65
C ALA A 189 -10.16 14.19 14.08
N PRO A 190 -10.29 13.01 14.72
CA PRO A 190 -9.11 12.23 15.12
C PRO A 190 -8.25 11.77 13.94
N THR A 191 -8.88 11.39 12.82
CA THR A 191 -8.13 11.05 11.60
C THR A 191 -7.49 12.30 11.02
N LEU A 192 -8.22 13.41 10.92
CA LEU A 192 -7.72 14.65 10.33
C LEU A 192 -6.54 15.24 11.14
N GLU A 193 -6.64 15.26 12.46
CA GLU A 193 -5.58 15.71 13.36
C GLU A 193 -4.32 14.87 13.20
N PHE A 194 -4.47 13.56 13.09
CA PHE A 194 -3.34 12.66 12.83
C PHE A 194 -2.62 13.01 11.51
N TRP A 195 -3.35 13.39 10.46
CA TRP A 195 -2.78 13.81 9.17
C TRP A 195 -2.25 15.25 9.12
N GLN A 196 -2.67 16.09 10.07
CA GLN A 196 -2.21 17.48 10.19
C GLN A 196 -1.04 17.66 11.16
N ARG A 197 -0.43 16.55 11.62
CA ARG A 197 0.69 16.57 12.57
C ARG A 197 1.84 17.47 12.10
N THR A 198 2.27 18.35 12.99
CA THR A 198 3.41 19.25 12.79
C THR A 198 4.72 18.65 13.33
N CYS A 199 5.83 19.03 12.70
CA CYS A 199 7.16 18.59 13.08
C CYS A 199 7.58 19.27 14.39
N PRO A 200 8.03 18.52 15.42
CA PRO A 200 8.43 19.11 16.70
C PRO A 200 9.69 20.00 16.59
N ALA A 201 10.51 19.82 15.55
CA ALA A 201 11.74 20.57 15.39
C ALA A 201 11.56 21.92 14.66
N CYS A 202 10.58 22.04 13.75
CA CYS A 202 10.41 23.24 12.93
C CYS A 202 8.97 23.70 12.74
N ALA A 203 8.00 23.07 13.42
CA ALA A 203 6.57 23.33 13.34
C ALA A 203 5.92 23.17 11.95
N LYS A 204 6.67 22.77 10.92
CA LYS A 204 6.14 22.52 9.57
C LYS A 204 5.38 21.19 9.51
N PRO A 205 4.39 21.04 8.63
CA PRO A 205 3.63 19.79 8.51
C PRO A 205 4.53 18.61 8.15
N MET A 206 4.16 17.42 8.63
CA MET A 206 4.81 16.16 8.29
C MET A 206 4.04 15.43 7.18
N ARG A 207 4.66 14.41 6.58
CA ARG A 207 4.04 13.47 5.64
C ARG A 207 4.41 12.04 6.02
N GLN A 208 3.53 11.08 5.81
CA GLN A 208 3.91 9.67 5.95
C GLN A 208 4.72 9.23 4.73
N LYS A 209 5.69 8.35 4.97
CA LYS A 209 6.45 7.65 3.94
C LYS A 209 6.62 6.21 4.37
N GLY A 210 6.24 5.28 3.50
CA GLY A 210 6.57 3.86 3.68
C GLY A 210 8.07 3.64 3.56
N LEU A 211 8.64 2.83 4.45
CA LEU A 211 10.01 2.34 4.33
C LEU A 211 10.04 1.21 3.28
N ARG A 212 11.02 1.24 2.36
CA ARG A 212 11.15 0.15 1.38
C ARG A 212 11.45 -1.16 2.11
N GLY A 213 10.66 -2.20 1.84
CA GLY A 213 10.89 -3.56 2.34
C GLY A 213 10.44 -3.82 3.78
N ARG A 214 9.68 -2.90 4.40
CA ARG A 214 9.03 -3.11 5.70
C ARG A 214 7.65 -2.47 5.70
N ASP A 215 6.69 -3.09 6.38
CA ASP A 215 5.33 -2.55 6.56
C ASP A 215 5.28 -1.37 7.54
N SER A 216 6.44 -0.85 7.95
CA SER A 216 6.54 0.29 8.84
C SER A 216 6.46 1.61 8.08
N ARG A 217 5.61 2.51 8.59
CA ARG A 217 5.47 3.88 8.10
C ARG A 217 6.22 4.82 9.04
N VAL A 218 6.79 5.89 8.46
CA VAL A 218 7.44 6.95 9.22
C VAL A 218 6.89 8.31 8.81
N TRP A 219 6.69 9.18 9.78
CA TRP A 219 6.45 10.60 9.57
C TRP A 219 7.76 11.28 9.22
N VAL A 220 7.83 11.90 8.05
CA VAL A 220 8.97 12.68 7.58
C VAL A 220 8.54 14.14 7.48
N CYS A 221 9.35 15.07 7.97
CA CYS A 221 9.09 16.50 7.80
C CYS A 221 8.97 16.86 6.31
N ARG A 222 8.04 17.77 5.95
CA ARG A 222 7.91 18.23 4.56
C ARG A 222 9.10 19.08 4.09
N SER A 223 9.76 19.79 4.99
CA SER A 223 11.02 20.49 4.68
C SER A 223 12.23 19.56 4.76
N TYR A 224 12.11 18.33 4.29
CA TYR A 224 13.29 17.51 4.03
C TYR A 224 13.84 17.92 2.66
N PRO A 225 15.15 18.21 2.50
CA PRO A 225 16.25 17.80 3.37
C PRO A 225 16.68 18.79 4.46
N GLU A 226 16.10 19.99 4.53
CA GLU A 226 16.51 21.05 5.47
C GLU A 226 16.25 20.68 6.95
N CYS A 227 15.17 19.94 7.20
CA CYS A 227 14.75 19.38 8.47
C CYS A 227 14.69 17.86 8.33
N ARG A 228 15.63 17.16 8.98
CA ARG A 228 15.80 15.70 8.91
C ARG A 228 15.01 14.94 9.99
N THR A 229 14.06 15.59 10.65
CA THR A 229 13.23 14.96 11.68
C THR A 229 12.36 13.87 11.05
N VAL A 230 12.50 12.66 11.59
CA VAL A 230 11.71 11.48 11.25
C VAL A 230 11.13 10.92 12.56
N ILE A 231 9.83 10.66 12.58
CA ILE A 231 9.13 10.09 13.74
C ILE A 231 8.49 8.77 13.30
N PRO A 232 8.67 7.66 14.02
CA PRO A 232 7.97 6.42 13.71
C PRO A 232 6.45 6.62 13.83
N VAL A 233 5.68 6.05 12.89
CA VAL A 233 4.23 5.98 13.03
C VAL A 233 3.95 4.88 14.06
N SER A 234 3.61 5.25 15.29
CA SER A 234 2.93 4.32 16.19
C SER A 234 1.52 4.08 15.62
N PRO A 235 1.01 2.83 15.62
CA PRO A 235 -0.38 2.60 15.29
C PRO A 235 -1.28 3.45 16.21
N PRO A 236 -2.42 3.96 15.72
CA PRO A 236 -3.42 4.56 16.61
C PRO A 236 -3.78 3.52 17.69
N GLN A 237 -3.73 3.94 18.96
CA GLN A 237 -4.17 3.12 20.10
C GLN A 237 -5.69 3.16 20.22
#